data_AF-A0A3M7D447-F1
#
_entry.id   AF-A0A3M7D447-F1
#
_cell.length_a   1.000
_cell.length_b   1.000
_cell.length_c   1.000
_cell.angle_alpha   90.00
_cell.angle_beta   90.00
_cell.angle_gamma   90.00
#
_symmetry.space_group_name_H-M   'P 1'
#
loop_
_entity.id
_entity.type
_entity.pdbx_description
1 polymer ?
#
loop_
_entity_poly.entity_id
_entity_poly.type
_entity_poly.pdbx_seq_one_letter_code
_entity_poly.pdbx_strand_id
1 'polypeptide(L)'
;MAHEKAGRYARMRRVFVSTVWSERDGPSFDASSTSNPPTMSLRFHQALDMAGLQTQEEATKEDRLKAALWYSIGQTVDAVSVNQDVNATPHFIGGLSELVWAQIENVTADLEAFAKHAGRNTINSQDVVLLGRRNEGLEAVLKAEAKNVKEANQR
;
A
#
# COMPACT_ATOMS: atom_id res chain seq x y z
N MET A 1 8.19 27.97 -10.09
CA MET A 1 8.78 26.95 -9.17
C MET A 1 7.86 25.75 -8.88
N ALA A 2 6.52 25.88 -8.89
CA ALA A 2 5.61 24.73 -8.68
C ALA A 2 5.56 23.73 -9.87
N HIS A 3 5.62 24.23 -11.12
CA HIS A 3 5.58 23.40 -12.34
C HIS A 3 6.79 22.47 -12.51
N GLU A 4 7.93 22.80 -11.89
CA GLU A 4 9.19 22.05 -11.97
C GLU A 4 9.28 20.90 -10.96
N LYS A 5 8.53 21.01 -9.84
CA LYS A 5 8.39 19.92 -8.86
C LYS A 5 7.53 18.79 -9.45
N ALA A 6 6.42 19.11 -10.11
CA ALA A 6 5.51 18.14 -10.73
C ALA A 6 6.20 17.22 -11.76
N GLY A 7 7.09 17.77 -12.59
CA GLY A 7 7.84 16.99 -13.60
C GLY A 7 8.89 16.04 -13.01
N ARG A 8 9.50 16.40 -11.86
CA ARG A 8 10.39 15.50 -11.12
C ARG A 8 9.63 14.34 -10.52
N TYR A 9 8.47 14.60 -9.92
CA TYR A 9 7.63 13.55 -9.35
C TYR A 9 7.10 12.57 -10.40
N ALA A 10 6.73 13.04 -11.60
CA ALA A 10 6.25 12.15 -12.68
C ALA A 10 7.35 11.21 -13.24
N ARG A 11 8.60 11.68 -13.34
CA ARG A 11 9.74 10.83 -13.75
C ARG A 11 10.17 9.89 -12.62
N MET A 12 10.18 10.36 -11.38
CA MET A 12 10.48 9.53 -10.21
C MET A 12 9.41 8.44 -10.01
N ARG A 13 8.14 8.75 -10.29
CA ARG A 13 7.00 7.81 -10.22
C ARG A 13 7.16 6.61 -11.16
N ARG A 14 7.70 6.81 -12.38
CA ARG A 14 7.92 5.69 -13.32
C ARG A 14 9.07 4.80 -12.87
N VAL A 15 10.18 5.40 -12.41
CA VAL A 15 11.38 4.66 -11.95
C VAL A 15 11.12 3.97 -10.60
N PHE A 16 10.41 4.61 -9.68
CA PHE A 16 10.14 4.05 -8.35
C PHE A 16 9.24 2.81 -8.42
N VAL A 17 8.11 2.88 -9.14
CA VAL A 17 7.19 1.73 -9.26
C VAL A 17 7.88 0.56 -9.98
N SER A 18 8.65 0.82 -11.05
CA SER A 18 9.34 -0.24 -11.78
C SER A 18 10.54 -0.84 -11.05
N THR A 19 11.23 -0.07 -10.21
CA THR A 19 12.54 -0.47 -9.65
C THR A 19 12.47 -0.85 -8.17
N VAL A 20 11.61 -0.22 -7.38
CA VAL A 20 11.53 -0.51 -5.93
C VAL A 20 10.60 -1.69 -5.64
N TRP A 21 9.57 -1.88 -6.45
CA TRP A 21 8.53 -2.88 -6.20
C TRP A 21 8.64 -4.15 -7.05
N SER A 22 9.41 -4.13 -8.14
CA SER A 22 9.69 -5.33 -8.95
C SER A 22 10.72 -6.27 -8.30
N GLU A 23 11.41 -5.85 -7.24
CA GLU A 23 12.53 -6.57 -6.61
C GLU A 23 12.08 -7.48 -5.43
N ARG A 24 10.77 -7.61 -5.18
CA ARG A 24 10.20 -8.42 -4.07
C ARG A 24 9.94 -9.90 -4.41
N ASP A 25 10.42 -10.38 -5.56
CA ASP A 25 10.62 -11.82 -5.80
C ASP A 25 12.08 -12.16 -5.48
N GLY A 26 12.34 -12.56 -4.23
CA GLY A 26 13.67 -12.95 -3.78
C GLY A 26 14.24 -14.15 -4.56
N PRO A 27 15.57 -14.27 -4.70
CA PRO A 27 16.17 -15.41 -5.37
C PRO A 27 16.02 -16.69 -4.54
N SER A 28 15.33 -17.68 -5.09
CA SER A 28 15.34 -19.06 -4.60
C SER A 28 16.75 -19.64 -4.77
N PHE A 29 17.49 -19.75 -3.67
CA PHE A 29 18.75 -20.49 -3.63
C PHE A 29 18.44 -21.99 -3.45
N ASP A 30 18.36 -22.72 -4.56
CA ASP A 30 18.44 -24.19 -4.57
C ASP A 30 19.88 -24.59 -4.94
N ALA A 31 20.57 -25.14 -3.95
CA ALA A 31 21.85 -25.80 -4.12
C ALA A 31 21.65 -27.32 -4.20
N SER A 32 21.40 -27.88 -5.39
CA SER A 32 21.69 -29.29 -5.68
C SER A 32 21.65 -29.67 -7.18
N SER A 33 22.83 -30.06 -7.69
CA SER A 33 23.06 -31.27 -8.49
C SER A 33 22.22 -31.62 -9.74
N THR A 34 22.92 -31.55 -10.89
CA THR A 34 23.02 -32.58 -11.95
C THR A 34 21.85 -32.91 -12.90
N SER A 35 22.09 -32.53 -14.16
CA SER A 35 21.99 -33.33 -15.40
C SER A 35 20.66 -33.89 -15.93
N ASN A 36 20.41 -33.48 -17.18
CA ASN A 36 19.59 -34.02 -18.27
C ASN A 36 18.11 -33.59 -18.43
N PRO A 37 17.70 -33.20 -19.68
CA PRO A 37 16.32 -32.85 -20.00
C PRO A 37 15.55 -34.07 -20.55
N PRO A 38 14.22 -34.08 -20.45
CA PRO A 38 13.44 -34.78 -21.47
C PRO A 38 12.22 -33.99 -21.99
N THR A 39 12.20 -33.85 -23.31
CA THR A 39 11.10 -34.12 -24.27
C THR A 39 9.68 -33.58 -24.02
N MET A 40 9.18 -32.88 -25.05
CA MET A 40 7.77 -32.56 -25.35
C MET A 40 6.78 -33.67 -24.95
N SER A 41 5.74 -33.26 -24.19
CA SER A 41 4.45 -33.96 -24.15
C SER A 41 3.35 -32.94 -24.42
N LEU A 42 2.61 -33.16 -25.50
CA LEU A 42 1.51 -32.32 -25.98
C LEU A 42 0.19 -32.78 -25.34
N ARG A 43 -0.62 -31.81 -24.92
CA ARG A 43 -2.06 -31.84 -24.57
C ARG A 43 -2.43 -31.99 -23.08
N PHE A 44 -2.73 -30.87 -22.44
CA PHE A 44 -3.96 -30.70 -21.66
C PHE A 44 -4.51 -29.28 -21.86
N HIS A 45 -5.64 -29.23 -22.57
CA HIS A 45 -6.74 -28.26 -22.51
C HIS A 45 -6.47 -26.88 -21.87
N GLN A 46 -6.41 -25.86 -22.72
CA GLN A 46 -7.35 -24.72 -22.75
C GLN A 46 -8.01 -24.31 -21.42
N ALA A 47 -7.21 -24.06 -20.38
CA ALA A 47 -7.66 -23.51 -19.09
C ALA A 47 -6.56 -22.70 -18.38
N LEU A 48 -5.57 -22.18 -19.11
CA LEU A 48 -4.41 -21.46 -18.55
C LEU A 48 -4.28 -19.99 -18.99
N ASP A 49 -5.17 -19.50 -19.87
CA ASP A 49 -5.13 -18.09 -20.32
C ASP A 49 -5.98 -17.14 -19.46
N MET A 50 -6.91 -17.68 -18.65
CA MET A 50 -7.80 -16.84 -17.81
C MET A 50 -7.17 -16.43 -16.48
N ALA A 51 -6.23 -17.24 -15.96
CA ALA A 51 -5.48 -16.90 -14.76
C ALA A 51 -4.41 -15.82 -15.03
N GLY A 52 -3.83 -15.80 -16.24
CA GLY A 52 -2.82 -14.82 -16.64
C GLY A 52 -3.34 -13.40 -16.81
N LEU A 53 -4.59 -13.21 -17.24
CA LEU A 53 -5.21 -11.87 -17.32
C LEU A 53 -5.55 -11.31 -15.93
N GLN A 54 -6.03 -12.16 -15.01
CA GLN A 54 -6.43 -11.74 -13.66
C GLN A 54 -5.23 -11.28 -12.84
N THR A 55 -4.09 -11.96 -12.94
CA THR A 55 -2.85 -11.54 -12.29
C THR A 55 -2.28 -10.27 -12.90
N GLN A 56 -2.39 -10.09 -14.23
CA GLN A 56 -1.99 -8.84 -14.88
C GLN A 56 -2.86 -7.65 -14.45
N GLU A 57 -4.18 -7.83 -14.35
CA GLU A 57 -5.10 -6.78 -13.93
C GLU A 57 -4.91 -6.40 -12.45
N GLU A 58 -4.79 -7.37 -11.54
CA GLU A 58 -4.50 -7.11 -10.13
C GLU A 58 -3.13 -6.44 -9.94
N ALA A 59 -2.09 -6.88 -10.65
CA ALA A 59 -0.79 -6.21 -10.65
C ALA A 59 -0.90 -4.75 -11.11
N THR A 60 -1.68 -4.48 -12.17
CA THR A 60 -1.89 -3.10 -12.64
C THR A 60 -2.69 -2.25 -11.65
N LYS A 61 -3.60 -2.86 -10.88
CA LYS A 61 -4.38 -2.18 -9.86
C LYS A 61 -3.53 -1.86 -8.65
N GLU A 62 -2.73 -2.81 -8.19
CA GLU A 62 -1.76 -2.63 -7.12
C GLU A 62 -0.76 -1.50 -7.44
N ASP A 63 -0.20 -1.50 -8.65
CA ASP A 63 0.70 -0.43 -9.11
C ASP A 63 0.03 0.94 -9.10
N ARG A 64 -1.25 1.01 -9.49
CA ARG A 64 -2.03 2.26 -9.44
C ARG A 64 -2.23 2.74 -8.00
N LEU A 65 -2.55 1.82 -7.08
CA LEU A 65 -2.74 2.14 -5.65
C LEU A 65 -1.43 2.60 -5.02
N LYS A 66 -0.32 1.90 -5.25
CA LYS A 66 1.02 2.29 -4.77
C LYS A 66 1.44 3.65 -5.32
N ALA A 67 1.18 3.91 -6.60
CA ALA A 67 1.49 5.19 -7.20
C ALA A 67 0.64 6.34 -6.63
N ALA A 68 -0.63 6.09 -6.32
CA ALA A 68 -1.50 7.07 -5.65
C ALA A 68 -1.05 7.31 -4.21
N LEU A 69 -0.67 6.26 -3.49
CA LEU A 69 -0.15 6.35 -2.12
C LEU A 69 1.14 7.19 -2.07
N TRP A 70 2.11 6.88 -2.93
CA TRP A 70 3.37 7.63 -3.01
C TRP A 70 3.13 9.12 -3.29
N TYR A 71 2.18 9.46 -4.17
CA TYR A 71 1.82 10.84 -4.44
C TYR A 71 1.23 11.54 -3.19
N SER A 72 0.28 10.90 -2.51
CA SER A 72 -0.32 11.44 -1.27
C SER A 72 0.70 11.63 -0.15
N ILE A 73 1.63 10.67 0.00
CA ILE A 73 2.74 10.77 0.96
C ILE A 73 3.67 11.92 0.60
N GLY A 74 4.03 12.06 -0.67
CA GLY A 74 4.84 13.19 -1.14
C GLY A 74 4.21 14.54 -0.79
N GLN A 75 2.90 14.69 -0.99
CA GLN A 75 2.18 15.92 -0.60
C GLN A 75 2.20 16.16 0.92
N THR A 76 2.00 15.10 1.71
CA THR A 76 2.02 15.18 3.18
C THR A 76 3.41 15.57 3.68
N VAL A 77 4.45 14.94 3.15
CA VAL A 77 5.84 15.23 3.48
C VAL A 77 6.22 16.64 3.06
N ASP A 78 5.82 17.09 1.88
CA ASP A 78 6.05 18.47 1.41
C ASP A 78 5.39 19.49 2.36
N ALA A 79 4.17 19.25 2.83
CA ALA A 79 3.48 20.13 3.77
C ALA A 79 4.20 20.23 5.12
N VAL A 80 4.68 19.11 5.66
CA VAL A 80 5.45 19.08 6.92
C VAL A 80 6.82 19.72 6.74
N SER A 81 7.49 19.45 5.62
CA SER A 81 8.83 19.96 5.27
C SER A 81 8.86 21.49 5.23
N VAL A 82 7.81 22.11 4.67
CA VAL A 82 7.66 23.58 4.66
C VAL A 82 7.55 24.14 6.08
N ASN A 83 6.81 23.47 6.97
CA ASN A 83 6.61 23.93 8.35
C ASN A 83 7.88 23.76 9.22
N GLN A 84 8.74 22.80 8.88
CA GLN A 84 9.94 22.47 9.62
C GLN A 84 11.23 23.06 9.01
N ASP A 85 11.12 23.75 7.86
CA ASP A 85 12.25 24.27 7.07
C ASP A 85 13.33 23.22 6.75
N VAL A 86 12.88 21.99 6.43
CA VAL A 86 13.74 20.87 6.06
C VAL A 86 13.35 20.33 4.69
N ASN A 87 14.29 19.69 3.99
CA ASN A 87 14.03 19.02 2.73
C ASN A 87 14.02 17.50 2.90
N ALA A 88 12.94 16.85 2.47
CA ALA A 88 12.86 15.39 2.42
C ALA A 88 13.63 14.82 1.22
N THR A 89 14.42 13.78 1.46
CA THR A 89 15.12 13.07 0.38
C THR A 89 14.16 12.12 -0.35
N PRO A 90 14.39 11.83 -1.65
CA PRO A 90 13.56 10.86 -2.36
C PRO A 90 13.59 9.45 -1.75
N HIS A 91 14.73 9.06 -1.16
CA HIS A 91 14.87 7.79 -0.44
C HIS A 91 14.01 7.74 0.83
N PHE A 92 13.92 8.85 1.56
CA PHE A 92 13.04 8.96 2.73
C PHE A 92 11.57 8.82 2.33
N ILE A 93 11.12 9.50 1.27
CA ILE A 93 9.75 9.39 0.76
C ILE A 93 9.46 7.95 0.29
N GLY A 94 10.43 7.30 -0.36
CA GLY A 94 10.34 5.90 -0.75
C GLY A 94 10.18 4.96 0.43
N GLY A 95 11.07 5.04 1.43
CA GLY A 95 10.99 4.23 2.64
C GLY A 95 9.71 4.47 3.46
N LEU A 96 9.26 5.73 3.54
CA LEU A 96 7.99 6.06 4.18
C LEU A 96 6.80 5.45 3.42
N SER A 97 6.85 5.40 2.09
CA SER A 97 5.81 4.78 1.27
C SER A 97 5.71 3.27 1.50
N GLU A 98 6.84 2.58 1.58
CA GLU A 98 6.88 1.16 1.96
C GLU A 98 6.31 0.92 3.35
N LEU A 99 6.71 1.76 4.32
CA LEU A 99 6.26 1.65 5.70
C LEU A 99 4.74 1.81 5.81
N VAL A 100 4.17 2.82 5.13
CA VAL A 100 2.73 3.07 5.13
C VAL A 100 1.98 1.95 4.43
N TRP A 101 2.53 1.40 3.33
CA TRP A 101 1.92 0.25 2.67
C TRP A 101 1.82 -0.96 3.61
N ALA A 102 2.93 -1.34 4.26
CA ALA A 102 2.92 -2.42 5.25
C ALA A 102 1.98 -2.12 6.44
N GLN A 103 1.88 -0.86 6.84
CA GLN A 103 0.97 -0.47 7.91
C GLN A 103 -0.51 -0.61 7.51
N ILE A 104 -0.86 -0.35 6.25
CA ILE A 104 -2.23 -0.55 5.74
C ILE A 104 -2.62 -2.03 5.84
N GLU A 105 -1.72 -2.95 5.46
CA GLU A 105 -1.96 -4.39 5.59
C GLU A 105 -2.29 -4.78 7.04
N ASN A 106 -1.47 -4.34 8.00
CA ASN A 106 -1.70 -4.59 9.43
C ASN A 106 -3.03 -3.99 9.92
N VAL A 107 -3.31 -2.73 9.56
CA VAL A 107 -4.53 -2.01 9.99
C VAL A 107 -5.78 -2.69 9.43
N THR A 108 -5.76 -3.13 8.19
CA THR A 108 -6.93 -3.80 7.57
C THR A 108 -7.24 -5.13 8.25
N ALA A 109 -6.22 -5.94 8.58
CA ALA A 109 -6.41 -7.18 9.32
C ALA A 109 -6.98 -6.94 10.73
N ASP A 110 -6.48 -5.93 11.43
CA ASP A 110 -6.99 -5.55 12.75
C ASP A 110 -8.46 -5.09 12.69
N LEU A 111 -8.81 -4.25 11.71
CA LEU A 111 -10.18 -3.77 11.53
C LEU A 111 -11.17 -4.90 11.24
N GLU A 112 -10.77 -5.86 10.41
CA GLU A 112 -11.59 -7.05 10.13
C GLU A 112 -11.78 -7.90 11.39
N ALA A 113 -10.71 -8.11 12.17
CA ALA A 113 -10.78 -8.86 13.42
C ALA A 113 -11.69 -8.18 14.45
N PHE A 114 -11.65 -6.84 14.57
CA PHE A 114 -12.52 -6.09 15.48
C PHE A 114 -13.99 -6.16 15.09
N ALA A 115 -14.30 -6.01 13.79
CA ALA A 115 -15.67 -6.15 13.30
C ALA A 115 -16.21 -7.56 13.57
N LYS A 116 -15.42 -8.60 13.25
CA LYS A 116 -15.78 -10.01 13.50
C LYS A 116 -15.97 -10.31 14.99
N HIS A 117 -15.12 -9.78 15.86
CA HIS A 117 -15.25 -9.95 17.31
C HIS A 117 -16.57 -9.39 17.85
N ALA A 118 -17.08 -8.32 17.24
CA ALA A 118 -18.39 -7.74 17.57
C ALA A 118 -19.57 -8.41 16.82
N GLY A 119 -19.34 -9.54 16.13
CA GLY A 119 -20.38 -10.24 15.35
C GLY A 119 -20.83 -9.50 14.08
N ARG A 120 -20.05 -8.54 13.58
CA ARG A 120 -20.36 -7.74 12.40
C ARG A 120 -19.48 -8.15 11.21
N ASN A 121 -20.01 -7.99 9.99
CA ASN A 121 -19.24 -8.10 8.75
C ASN A 121 -19.02 -6.74 8.06
N THR A 122 -19.37 -5.65 8.76
CA THR A 122 -19.22 -4.27 8.27
C THR A 122 -18.44 -3.48 9.30
N ILE A 123 -17.33 -2.89 8.86
CA ILE A 123 -16.44 -2.05 9.67
C ILE A 123 -17.14 -0.72 9.97
N ASN A 124 -17.04 -0.25 11.22
CA ASN A 124 -17.64 0.99 11.71
C ASN A 124 -16.57 1.88 12.37
N SER A 125 -16.89 3.15 12.64
CA SER A 125 -15.96 4.11 13.26
C SER A 125 -15.43 3.66 14.63
N GLN A 126 -16.17 2.79 15.34
CA GLN A 126 -15.69 2.22 16.61
C GLN A 126 -14.48 1.29 16.43
N ASP A 127 -14.42 0.55 15.32
CA ASP A 127 -13.30 -0.35 15.01
C ASP A 127 -12.03 0.47 14.75
N VAL A 128 -12.17 1.63 14.08
CA VAL A 128 -11.07 2.56 13.81
C VAL A 128 -10.57 3.22 15.11
N VAL A 129 -11.48 3.65 15.98
CA VAL A 129 -11.11 4.20 17.30
C VAL A 129 -10.32 3.17 18.12
N LEU A 130 -10.68 1.88 18.02
CA LEU A 130 -10.01 0.81 18.75
C LEU A 130 -8.55 0.59 18.32
N LEU A 131 -8.16 0.96 17.09
CA LEU A 131 -6.75 0.96 16.67
C LEU A 131 -5.89 1.88 17.56
N GLY A 132 -6.47 2.99 18.02
CA GLY A 132 -5.80 3.99 18.85
C GLY A 132 -5.58 3.56 20.31
N ARG A 133 -6.13 2.42 20.76
CA ARG A 133 -6.20 2.03 22.19
C ARG A 133 -4.87 1.95 22.95
N ARG A 134 -3.74 1.91 22.24
CA ARG A 134 -2.39 1.84 22.84
C ARG A 134 -1.72 3.22 22.95
N ASN A 135 -2.37 4.27 22.42
CA ASN A 135 -1.87 5.64 22.42
C ASN A 135 -3.04 6.59 22.71
N GLU A 136 -3.12 7.05 23.96
CA GLU A 136 -4.21 7.90 24.45
C GLU A 136 -4.39 9.18 23.61
N GLY A 137 -3.29 9.77 23.14
CA GLY A 137 -3.32 10.95 22.28
C GLY A 137 -3.94 10.66 20.91
N LEU A 138 -3.53 9.56 20.28
CA LEU A 138 -4.11 9.11 19.01
C LEU A 138 -5.59 8.72 19.18
N GLU A 139 -5.93 8.01 20.26
CA GLU A 139 -7.30 7.63 20.57
C GLU A 139 -8.21 8.87 20.72
N ALA A 140 -7.73 9.92 21.40
CA ALA A 140 -8.46 11.17 21.55
C ALA A 140 -8.73 11.85 20.20
N VAL A 141 -7.72 11.93 19.33
CA VAL A 141 -7.85 12.48 17.97
C VAL A 141 -8.86 11.67 17.15
N LEU A 142 -8.75 10.34 17.17
CA LEU A 142 -9.67 9.45 16.43
C LEU A 142 -11.11 9.55 16.93
N LYS A 143 -11.33 9.69 18.25
CA LYS A 143 -12.66 9.92 18.82
C LYS A 143 -13.26 11.25 18.38
N ALA A 144 -12.45 12.31 18.35
CA ALA A 144 -12.89 13.62 17.89
C ALA A 144 -13.30 13.57 16.41
N GLU A 145 -12.48 12.97 15.55
CA GLU A 145 -12.81 12.81 14.14
C GLU A 145 -14.03 11.90 13.90
N ALA A 146 -14.16 10.80 14.65
CA ALA A 146 -15.34 9.95 14.57
C ALA A 146 -16.63 10.69 14.95
N LYS A 147 -16.56 11.66 15.88
CA LYS A 147 -17.69 12.55 16.20
C LYS A 147 -17.98 13.51 15.04
N ASN A 148 -16.97 14.16 14.48
CA ASN A 148 -17.11 15.09 13.36
C ASN A 148 -17.77 14.43 12.14
N VAL A 149 -17.34 13.23 11.77
CA VAL A 149 -17.90 12.47 10.64
C VAL A 149 -19.37 12.10 10.88
N LYS A 150 -19.71 11.70 12.12
CA LYS A 150 -21.11 11.39 12.48
C LYS A 150 -22.01 12.62 12.36
N GLU A 151 -21.54 13.78 12.82
CA GLU A 151 -22.29 15.04 12.71
C GLU A 151 -22.43 15.50 11.26
N ALA A 152 -21.38 15.36 10.45
CA ALA A 152 -21.42 15.69 9.03
C ALA A 152 -22.44 14.84 8.25
N ASN A 153 -22.57 13.56 8.58
CA ASN A 153 -23.53 12.65 7.93
C ASN A 153 -24.99 12.88 8.37
N GLN A 154 -25.23 13.69 9.40
CA GLN A 154 -26.57 14.04 9.89
C GLN A 154 -27.10 15.36 9.32
N ARG A 155 -26.27 16.09 8.55
CA ARG A 155 -26.62 17.33 7.86
C ARG A 155 -27.01 17.04 6.42
#